data_AF-A0A430M361-F1
#
_entry.id   AF-A0A430M361-F1
#
_cell.length_a   1.000
_cell.length_b   1.000
_cell.length_c   1.000
_cell.angle_alpha   90.00
_cell.angle_beta   90.00
_cell.angle_gamma   90.00
#
_symmetry.space_group_name_H-M   'P 1'
#
loop_
_entity.id
_entity.type
_entity.pdbx_description
1 polymer ?
#
loop_
_entity_poly.entity_id
_entity_poly.type
_entity_poly.pdbx_seq_one_letter_code
_entity_poly.pdbx_strand_id
1 'polypeptide(L)'
;MSTLITIAWLASVACGPRDCIRHLLDAGHASEIFPTPRECTELTDSVQTMIHQTYKNRMSANLVPLTIVKGAGHEFIPLPQGENATTADFHSIRTKTTDSPTHLTSGFYKIVAGKARPAHYTFEETKYILSGQIDILDEATGITHHLVPGDFAFFHVGSKVQFSTKSEGLAFYAVTRPVRTPHPNLQGREEDTKSRL
;
A
#
# COMPACT_ATOMS: atom_id res chain seq x y z
N MET A 1 -32.78 3.40 -8.64
CA MET A 1 -32.07 2.89 -7.44
C MET A 1 -32.69 3.32 -6.10
N SER A 2 -33.71 4.18 -6.05
CA SER A 2 -34.22 4.71 -4.76
C SER A 2 -35.50 4.02 -4.22
N THR A 3 -36.33 3.39 -5.07
CA THR A 3 -37.66 2.90 -4.65
C THR A 3 -37.71 1.43 -4.22
N LEU A 4 -36.74 0.61 -4.67
CA LEU A 4 -36.71 -0.83 -4.38
C LEU A 4 -36.09 -1.15 -3.01
N ILE A 5 -35.28 -0.26 -2.44
CA ILE A 5 -34.61 -0.44 -1.15
C ILE A 5 -35.61 -0.24 0.01
N THR A 6 -36.60 0.64 -0.17
CA THR A 6 -37.59 0.95 0.86
C THR A 6 -38.60 -0.18 1.09
N ILE A 7 -38.91 -0.97 0.05
CA ILE A 7 -39.85 -2.09 0.13
C ILE A 7 -39.23 -3.29 0.86
N ALA A 8 -37.94 -3.56 0.65
CA ALA A 8 -37.23 -4.64 1.35
C ALA A 8 -37.06 -4.37 2.86
N TRP A 9 -36.97 -3.11 3.27
CA TRP A 9 -36.86 -2.75 4.68
C TRP A 9 -38.20 -2.90 5.43
N LEU A 10 -39.33 -2.57 4.78
CA LEU A 10 -40.68 -2.78 5.34
C LEU A 10 -41.04 -4.27 5.49
N ALA A 11 -40.57 -5.14 4.59
CA ALA A 11 -40.83 -6.58 4.67
C ALA A 11 -40.04 -7.26 5.81
N SER A 12 -38.86 -6.75 6.17
CA SER A 12 -38.02 -7.34 7.22
C SER A 12 -38.47 -6.95 8.64
N VAL A 13 -39.22 -5.85 8.79
CA VAL A 13 -39.79 -5.41 10.08
C VAL A 13 -41.13 -6.10 10.39
N ALA A 14 -41.84 -6.61 9.37
CA ALA A 14 -43.17 -7.21 9.53
C ALA A 14 -43.17 -8.73 9.74
N CYS A 15 -42.03 -9.42 9.64
CA CYS A 15 -41.95 -10.88 9.72
C CYS A 15 -40.99 -11.33 10.83
N GLY A 16 -41.38 -11.08 12.08
CA GLY A 16 -40.89 -11.83 13.24
C GLY A 16 -41.61 -13.18 13.35
N PRO A 17 -40.97 -14.24 13.85
CA PRO A 17 -41.61 -15.53 13.96
C PRO A 17 -42.59 -15.51 15.13
N ARG A 18 -43.87 -15.68 14.78
CA ARG A 18 -45.08 -15.78 15.63
C ARG A 18 -45.83 -14.46 15.78
N ASP A 19 -47.13 -14.55 15.56
CA ASP A 19 -48.16 -13.53 15.81
C ASP A 19 -48.41 -12.49 14.71
N CYS A 20 -49.01 -12.93 13.61
CA CYS A 20 -49.83 -12.04 12.78
C CYS A 20 -50.91 -12.83 11.99
N ILE A 21 -51.81 -13.50 12.72
CA ILE A 21 -53.15 -13.86 12.20
C ILE A 21 -54.15 -13.32 13.21
N ARG A 22 -54.54 -12.05 13.07
CA ARG A 22 -55.83 -11.44 13.47
C ARG A 22 -55.68 -9.92 13.52
N HIS A 23 -55.93 -9.29 12.38
CA HIS A 23 -56.73 -8.06 12.26
C HIS A 23 -56.48 -7.46 10.89
N LEU A 24 -57.34 -7.81 9.93
CA LEU A 24 -57.66 -7.03 8.73
C LEU A 24 -58.76 -7.77 7.96
N LEU A 25 -59.94 -7.85 8.58
CA LEU A 25 -61.20 -8.00 7.88
C LEU A 25 -61.97 -6.72 8.20
N ASP A 26 -61.86 -5.73 7.32
CA ASP A 26 -62.90 -4.73 7.02
C ASP A 26 -62.30 -3.59 6.21
N ALA A 27 -62.17 -3.80 4.91
CA ALA A 27 -62.36 -2.80 3.87
C ALA A 27 -62.31 -3.53 2.52
N GLY A 28 -63.48 -3.62 1.87
CA GLY A 28 -63.59 -4.19 0.54
C GLY A 28 -62.77 -3.42 -0.50
N HIS A 29 -62.39 -4.14 -1.55
CA HIS A 29 -61.65 -3.69 -2.74
C HIS A 29 -60.14 -3.50 -2.57
N ALA A 30 -59.41 -4.61 -2.56
CA ALA A 30 -58.11 -4.68 -3.21
C ALA A 30 -57.90 -6.13 -3.69
N SER A 31 -57.95 -6.35 -5.01
CA SER A 31 -57.38 -7.55 -5.62
C SER A 31 -55.85 -7.41 -5.58
N GLU A 32 -55.28 -7.48 -4.38
CA GLU A 32 -53.86 -7.61 -4.21
C GLU A 32 -53.51 -9.09 -4.27
N ILE A 33 -52.76 -9.44 -5.30
CA ILE A 33 -52.17 -10.77 -5.47
C ILE A 33 -51.15 -10.90 -4.35
N PHE A 34 -51.59 -11.39 -3.19
CA PHE A 34 -50.69 -11.72 -2.10
C PHE A 34 -49.82 -12.90 -2.56
N PRO A 35 -48.49 -12.76 -2.53
CA PRO A 35 -47.60 -13.85 -2.90
C PRO A 35 -47.91 -15.06 -2.01
N THR A 36 -48.00 -16.22 -2.63
CA THR A 36 -48.24 -17.46 -1.90
C THR A 36 -47.09 -17.70 -0.90
N PRO A 37 -47.31 -18.47 0.18
CA PRO A 37 -46.24 -18.79 1.14
C PRO A 37 -44.97 -19.38 0.50
N ARG A 38 -45.11 -20.05 -0.66
CA ARG A 38 -43.97 -20.50 -1.47
C ARG A 38 -43.20 -19.34 -2.10
N GLU A 39 -43.87 -18.38 -2.72
CA GLU A 39 -43.23 -17.20 -3.33
C GLU A 39 -42.50 -16.34 -2.30
N CYS A 40 -43.06 -16.18 -1.09
CA CYS A 40 -42.36 -15.50 0.01
C CYS A 40 -41.07 -16.21 0.42
N THR A 41 -41.06 -17.55 0.43
CA THR A 41 -39.87 -18.36 0.80
C THR A 41 -38.78 -18.27 -0.28
N GLU A 42 -39.17 -18.33 -1.56
CA GLU A 42 -38.24 -18.19 -2.69
C GLU A 42 -37.62 -16.78 -2.77
N LEU A 43 -38.40 -15.74 -2.46
CA LEU A 43 -37.92 -14.36 -2.38
C LEU A 43 -36.90 -14.17 -1.24
N THR A 44 -37.13 -14.77 -0.07
CA THR A 44 -36.16 -14.72 1.03
C THR A 44 -34.87 -15.48 0.70
N ASP A 45 -34.97 -16.64 0.03
CA ASP A 45 -33.81 -17.44 -0.35
C ASP A 45 -32.96 -16.76 -1.44
N SER A 46 -33.60 -16.07 -2.40
CA SER A 46 -32.94 -15.29 -3.44
C SER A 46 -32.18 -14.09 -2.86
N VAL A 47 -32.79 -13.36 -1.93
CA VAL A 47 -32.15 -12.23 -1.24
C VAL A 47 -31.00 -12.71 -0.35
N GLN A 48 -31.18 -13.81 0.40
CA GLN A 48 -30.13 -14.41 1.22
C GLN A 48 -28.94 -14.87 0.37
N THR A 49 -29.21 -15.47 -0.80
CA THR A 49 -28.19 -15.92 -1.76
C THR A 49 -27.46 -14.74 -2.38
N MET A 50 -28.17 -13.67 -2.74
CA MET A 50 -27.58 -12.46 -3.30
C MET A 50 -26.71 -11.73 -2.27
N ILE A 51 -27.16 -11.62 -1.01
CA ILE A 51 -26.36 -11.08 0.09
C ILE A 51 -25.13 -11.96 0.33
N HIS A 52 -25.28 -13.28 0.37
CA HIS A 52 -24.17 -14.21 0.57
C HIS A 52 -23.16 -14.19 -0.58
N GLN A 53 -23.61 -14.06 -1.84
CA GLN A 53 -22.74 -13.93 -3.02
C GLN A 53 -22.02 -12.57 -3.03
N THR A 54 -22.71 -11.49 -2.66
CA THR A 54 -22.10 -10.15 -2.56
C THR A 54 -21.07 -10.11 -1.42
N TYR A 55 -21.34 -10.80 -0.30
CA TYR A 55 -20.43 -10.93 0.82
C TYR A 55 -19.23 -11.82 0.49
N LYS A 56 -19.43 -12.96 -0.20
CA LYS A 56 -18.35 -13.81 -0.73
C LYS A 56 -17.46 -13.06 -1.72
N ASN A 57 -18.05 -12.26 -2.63
CA ASN A 57 -17.28 -11.47 -3.59
C ASN A 57 -16.51 -10.31 -2.95
N ARG A 58 -17.00 -9.74 -1.84
CA ARG A 58 -16.26 -8.74 -1.05
C ARG A 58 -15.17 -9.34 -0.15
N MET A 59 -15.33 -10.59 0.29
CA MET A 59 -14.37 -11.29 1.15
C MET A 59 -13.31 -12.09 0.38
N SER A 60 -13.56 -12.37 -0.90
CA SER A 60 -12.61 -12.99 -1.83
C SER A 60 -11.59 -11.98 -2.36
N ALA A 61 -10.91 -11.24 -1.48
CA ALA A 61 -9.69 -10.56 -1.88
C ALA A 61 -8.64 -11.65 -2.11
N ASN A 62 -8.17 -11.81 -3.36
CA ASN A 62 -7.05 -12.69 -3.67
C ASN A 62 -5.87 -12.29 -2.77
N LEU A 63 -5.50 -13.16 -1.84
CA LEU A 63 -4.41 -12.89 -0.91
C LEU A 63 -3.11 -12.80 -1.73
N VAL A 64 -2.42 -11.66 -1.59
CA VAL A 64 -1.15 -11.42 -2.26
C VAL A 64 -0.03 -11.75 -1.29
N PRO A 65 0.92 -12.64 -1.64
CA PRO A 65 2.04 -12.96 -0.76
C PRO A 65 2.93 -11.74 -0.51
N LEU A 66 3.62 -11.73 0.62
CA LEU A 66 4.62 -10.73 0.96
C LEU A 66 5.91 -10.96 0.18
N THR A 67 6.63 -9.89 -0.13
CA THR A 67 7.99 -9.99 -0.67
C THR A 67 8.99 -9.95 0.48
N ILE A 68 9.85 -10.97 0.58
CA ILE A 68 10.92 -11.04 1.58
C ILE A 68 12.26 -11.23 0.87
N VAL A 69 13.25 -10.44 1.27
CA VAL A 69 14.65 -10.58 0.84
C VAL A 69 15.53 -10.71 2.09
N LYS A 70 15.90 -11.95 2.45
CA LYS A 70 16.68 -12.20 3.67
C LYS A 70 18.10 -11.64 3.55
N GLY A 71 18.56 -11.00 4.62
CA GLY A 71 19.94 -10.52 4.75
C GLY A 71 20.29 -9.35 3.84
N ALA A 72 19.30 -8.65 3.26
CA ALA A 72 19.53 -7.55 2.31
C ALA A 72 20.52 -6.50 2.83
N GLY A 73 20.41 -6.13 4.11
CA GLY A 73 21.29 -5.14 4.74
C GLY A 73 22.73 -5.60 5.00
N HIS A 74 23.05 -6.89 4.83
CA HIS A 74 24.40 -7.44 5.02
C HIS A 74 25.18 -7.56 3.71
N GLU A 75 24.53 -7.35 2.57
CA GLU A 75 25.18 -7.51 1.27
C GLU A 75 26.18 -6.39 0.99
N PHE A 76 27.30 -6.77 0.41
CA PHE A 76 28.31 -5.80 0.02
C PHE A 76 27.83 -4.96 -1.16
N ILE A 77 27.92 -3.63 -1.00
CA ILE A 77 27.64 -2.65 -2.05
C ILE A 77 28.97 -2.10 -2.57
N PRO A 78 29.37 -2.43 -3.82
CA PRO A 78 30.57 -1.88 -4.44
C PRO A 78 30.36 -0.41 -4.85
N LEU A 79 31.38 0.42 -4.66
CA LEU A 79 31.41 1.77 -5.22
C LEU A 79 31.90 1.74 -6.67
N PRO A 80 31.26 2.47 -7.60
CA PRO A 80 31.78 2.66 -8.95
C PRO A 80 33.19 3.29 -8.93
N GLN A 81 34.01 2.99 -9.94
CA GLN A 81 35.37 3.52 -10.01
C GLN A 81 35.37 5.05 -10.05
N GLY A 82 36.15 5.67 -9.17
CA GLY A 82 36.26 7.13 -9.05
C GLY A 82 35.10 7.81 -8.32
N GLU A 83 34.12 7.04 -7.85
CA GLU A 83 32.97 7.55 -7.09
C GLU A 83 33.10 7.22 -5.60
N ASN A 84 32.72 8.16 -4.74
CA ASN A 84 32.71 7.97 -3.28
C ASN A 84 31.30 7.72 -2.72
N ALA A 85 30.29 7.61 -3.57
CA ALA A 85 28.93 7.27 -3.15
C ALA A 85 28.19 6.49 -4.23
N THR A 86 27.23 5.66 -3.82
CA THR A 86 26.37 4.92 -4.73
C THR A 86 24.99 4.65 -4.13
N THR A 87 24.03 4.35 -5.00
CA THR A 87 22.71 3.82 -4.66
C THR A 87 22.61 2.37 -5.09
N ALA A 88 21.86 1.56 -4.34
CA ALA A 88 21.65 0.15 -4.65
C ALA A 88 20.18 -0.22 -4.40
N ASP A 89 19.35 -0.09 -5.44
CA ASP A 89 17.93 -0.44 -5.45
C ASP A 89 17.78 -1.97 -5.38
N PHE A 90 17.02 -2.50 -4.42
CA PHE A 90 16.82 -3.96 -4.28
C PHE A 90 15.37 -4.40 -4.38
N HIS A 91 14.41 -3.48 -4.28
CA HIS A 91 12.99 -3.80 -4.47
C HIS A 91 12.27 -2.63 -5.11
N SER A 92 11.39 -2.90 -6.07
CA SER A 92 10.56 -1.88 -6.72
C SER A 92 9.20 -2.45 -7.07
N ILE A 93 8.16 -1.66 -6.85
CA ILE A 93 6.79 -2.01 -7.22
C ILE A 93 6.10 -0.80 -7.83
N ARG A 94 5.24 -1.01 -8.82
CA ARG A 94 4.31 0.01 -9.27
C ARG A 94 3.09 0.01 -8.36
N THR A 95 2.80 1.14 -7.73
CA THR A 95 1.65 1.28 -6.81
C THR A 95 0.34 1.04 -7.56
N LYS A 96 -0.66 0.54 -6.85
CA LYS A 96 -2.03 0.33 -7.38
C LYS A 96 -2.98 1.44 -6.93
N THR A 97 -2.46 2.66 -6.76
CA THR A 97 -3.26 3.86 -6.44
C THR A 97 -4.12 4.24 -7.63
N THR A 98 -5.34 4.73 -7.39
CA THR A 98 -6.33 4.99 -8.45
C THR A 98 -5.96 6.18 -9.33
N ASP A 99 -5.43 7.24 -8.72
CA ASP A 99 -5.40 8.56 -9.38
C ASP A 99 -4.07 8.84 -10.08
N SER A 100 -2.98 8.24 -9.58
CA SER A 100 -1.65 8.36 -10.17
C SER A 100 -0.74 7.22 -9.67
N PRO A 101 -0.68 6.09 -10.42
CA PRO A 101 0.26 5.01 -10.13
C PRO A 101 1.70 5.50 -10.28
N THR A 102 2.50 5.37 -9.24
CA THR A 102 3.94 5.67 -9.25
C THR A 102 4.74 4.40 -8.91
N HIS A 103 6.06 4.51 -8.82
CA HIS A 103 6.89 3.45 -8.26
C HIS A 103 7.12 3.71 -6.78
N LEU A 104 7.22 2.64 -6.00
CA LEU A 104 7.86 2.65 -4.70
C LEU A 104 9.09 1.75 -4.80
N THR A 105 10.27 2.36 -4.81
CA THR A 105 11.55 1.67 -4.88
C THR A 105 12.28 1.81 -3.56
N SER A 106 12.83 0.72 -3.06
CA SER A 106 13.65 0.68 -1.85
C SER A 106 15.08 0.28 -2.19
N GLY A 107 16.02 0.84 -1.45
CA GLY A 107 17.44 0.59 -1.68
C GLY A 107 18.31 1.06 -0.53
N PHE A 108 19.62 0.94 -0.75
CA PHE A 108 20.64 1.46 0.15
C PHE A 108 21.44 2.57 -0.51
N TYR A 109 21.73 3.62 0.25
CA TYR A 109 22.68 4.65 -0.12
C TYR A 109 23.95 4.46 0.71
N LYS A 110 25.07 4.29 0.03
CA LYS A 110 26.39 4.15 0.65
C LYS A 110 27.27 5.33 0.23
N ILE A 111 27.94 5.95 1.18
CA ILE A 111 28.89 7.03 0.96
C ILE A 111 30.15 6.80 1.80
N VAL A 112 31.31 7.18 1.25
CA VAL A 112 32.60 7.24 1.95
C VAL A 112 33.21 8.64 1.78
N ALA A 113 34.20 8.93 2.62
CA ALA A 113 34.92 10.20 2.60
C ALA A 113 35.41 10.54 1.18
N GLY A 114 35.21 11.79 0.78
CA GLY A 114 35.54 12.26 -0.56
C GLY A 114 34.80 13.54 -0.92
N LYS A 115 34.66 13.80 -2.22
CA LYS A 115 33.96 14.99 -2.72
C LYS A 115 32.49 14.97 -2.31
N ALA A 116 31.95 16.13 -1.93
CA ALA A 116 30.52 16.29 -1.69
C ALA A 116 29.70 15.96 -2.96
N ARG A 117 28.56 15.31 -2.78
CA ARG A 117 27.69 14.79 -3.85
C ARG A 117 26.40 15.61 -3.92
N PRO A 118 26.26 16.50 -4.91
CA PRO A 118 25.02 17.26 -5.08
C PRO A 118 23.90 16.35 -5.57
N ALA A 119 22.69 16.59 -5.09
CA ALA A 119 21.47 15.93 -5.54
C ALA A 119 20.33 16.94 -5.68
N HIS A 120 19.57 16.80 -6.76
CA HIS A 120 18.36 17.57 -6.99
C HIS A 120 17.18 16.60 -7.15
N TYR A 121 16.22 16.72 -6.24
CA TYR A 121 15.13 15.77 -6.11
C TYR A 121 13.97 16.14 -7.03
N THR A 122 13.68 15.29 -8.02
CA THR A 122 12.49 15.38 -8.89
C THR A 122 11.42 14.35 -8.53
N PHE A 123 11.58 13.73 -7.35
CA PHE A 123 10.75 12.68 -6.77
C PHE A 123 10.92 12.76 -5.25
N GLU A 124 9.97 12.23 -4.50
CA GLU A 124 10.06 12.11 -3.06
C GLU A 124 11.00 10.96 -2.67
N GLU A 125 11.83 11.20 -1.66
CA GLU A 125 12.70 10.20 -1.08
C GLU A 125 12.70 10.33 0.45
N THR A 126 12.79 9.21 1.13
CA THR A 126 13.13 9.17 2.54
C THR A 126 14.42 8.39 2.72
N LYS A 127 15.25 8.80 3.69
CA LYS A 127 16.43 8.06 4.14
C LYS A 127 16.35 7.81 5.65
N TYR A 128 16.79 6.64 6.06
CA TYR A 128 17.00 6.27 7.44
C TYR A 128 18.44 5.77 7.62
N ILE A 129 19.21 6.38 8.50
CA ILE A 129 20.62 6.06 8.67
C ILE A 129 20.77 4.76 9.45
N LEU A 130 21.48 3.79 8.87
CA LEU A 130 21.69 2.47 9.43
C LEU A 130 23.04 2.37 10.17
N SER A 131 24.09 2.96 9.61
CA SER A 131 25.44 2.93 10.19
C SER A 131 26.30 4.09 9.69
N GLY A 132 27.39 4.36 10.41
CA GLY A 132 28.31 5.45 10.08
C GLY A 132 27.70 6.83 10.34
N GLN A 133 28.01 7.80 9.49
CA GLN A 133 27.45 9.14 9.53
C GLN A 133 27.28 9.72 8.13
N ILE A 134 26.26 10.56 7.94
CA ILE A 134 26.06 11.32 6.70
C ILE A 134 25.76 12.78 7.03
N ASP A 135 26.59 13.67 6.53
CA ASP A 135 26.39 15.12 6.57
C ASP A 135 25.60 15.55 5.33
N ILE A 136 24.50 16.28 5.53
CA ILE A 136 23.62 16.79 4.47
C ILE A 136 23.56 18.31 4.55
N LEU A 137 24.14 19.00 3.57
CA LEU A 137 23.89 20.43 3.36
C LEU A 137 22.55 20.60 2.66
N ASP A 138 21.58 21.21 3.33
CA ASP A 138 20.35 21.69 2.72
C ASP A 138 20.60 23.04 2.06
N GLU A 139 20.57 23.09 0.72
CA GLU A 139 20.86 24.32 -0.02
C GLU A 139 19.79 25.39 0.16
N ALA A 140 18.56 25.03 0.57
CA ALA A 140 17.50 25.99 0.80
C ALA A 140 17.71 26.81 2.09
N THR A 141 18.27 26.18 3.12
CA THR A 141 18.52 26.82 4.42
C THR A 141 19.99 27.20 4.64
N GLY A 142 20.91 26.58 3.89
CA GLY A 142 22.35 26.69 4.08
C GLY A 142 22.87 25.91 5.30
N ILE A 143 22.02 25.12 5.95
CA ILE A 143 22.37 24.36 7.16
C ILE A 143 22.90 22.98 6.77
N THR A 144 23.98 22.56 7.41
CA THR A 144 24.47 21.18 7.33
C THR A 144 23.96 20.38 8.52
N HIS A 145 23.20 19.33 8.23
CA HIS A 145 22.68 18.39 9.22
C HIS A 145 23.61 17.19 9.33
N HIS A 146 24.09 16.90 10.54
CA HIS A 146 24.91 15.73 10.82
C HIS A 146 24.00 14.57 11.25
N LEU A 147 23.80 13.59 10.38
CA LEU A 147 22.92 12.45 10.65
C LEU A 147 23.72 11.20 11.04
N VAL A 148 23.25 10.50 12.06
CA VAL A 148 23.86 9.30 12.66
C VAL A 148 22.83 8.16 12.72
N PRO A 149 23.21 6.92 13.09
CA PRO A 149 22.30 5.78 13.04
C PRO A 149 21.06 6.01 13.90
N GLY A 150 19.89 5.78 13.31
CA GLY A 150 18.60 6.08 13.94
C GLY A 150 17.93 7.36 13.41
N ASP A 151 18.66 8.23 12.73
CA ASP A 151 18.11 9.47 12.18
C ASP A 151 17.36 9.23 10.86
N PHE A 152 16.36 10.10 10.64
CA PHE A 152 15.48 10.09 9.50
C PHE A 152 15.57 11.42 8.74
N ALA A 153 15.56 11.36 7.42
CA ALA A 153 15.48 12.53 6.54
C ALA A 153 14.47 12.31 5.42
N PHE A 154 13.69 13.34 5.11
CA PHE A 154 12.76 13.35 3.98
C PHE A 154 13.16 14.44 2.98
N PHE A 155 13.14 14.10 1.70
CA PHE A 155 13.48 14.98 0.59
C PHE A 155 12.24 15.20 -0.26
N HIS A 156 11.78 16.44 -0.31
CA HIS A 156 10.65 16.84 -1.13
C HIS A 156 11.07 16.98 -2.61
N VAL A 157 10.09 16.90 -3.51
CA VAL A 157 10.31 17.35 -4.90
C VAL A 157 10.73 18.82 -4.88
N GLY A 158 11.86 19.12 -5.54
CA GLY A 158 12.50 20.42 -5.57
C GLY A 158 13.61 20.62 -4.54
N SER A 159 13.77 19.72 -3.55
CA SER A 159 14.88 19.79 -2.61
C SER A 159 16.23 19.68 -3.33
N LYS A 160 17.17 20.54 -2.94
CA LYS A 160 18.57 20.51 -3.39
C LYS A 160 19.47 20.35 -2.19
N VAL A 161 20.34 19.35 -2.24
CA VAL A 161 21.21 19.01 -1.11
C VAL A 161 22.59 18.60 -1.59
N GLN A 162 23.57 18.62 -0.69
CA GLN A 162 24.87 18.01 -0.91
C GLN A 162 25.17 17.01 0.19
N PHE A 163 25.44 15.76 -0.19
CA PHE A 163 25.83 14.70 0.72
C PHE A 163 27.34 14.65 0.91
N SER A 164 27.79 14.49 2.15
CA SER A 164 29.19 14.26 2.48
C SER A 164 29.29 13.36 3.72
N THR A 165 30.50 12.91 4.01
CA THR A 165 30.82 12.20 5.26
C THR A 165 32.32 12.36 5.52
N LYS A 166 32.70 12.31 6.80
CA LYS A 166 34.10 12.31 7.25
C LYS A 166 34.74 10.92 7.19
N SER A 167 33.93 9.87 7.16
CA SER A 167 34.38 8.47 7.15
C SER A 167 33.56 7.65 6.17
N GLU A 168 32.44 7.10 6.64
CA GLU A 168 31.49 6.33 5.84
C GLU A 168 30.08 6.47 6.41
N GLY A 169 29.08 6.20 5.57
CA GLY A 169 27.69 6.17 5.98
C GLY A 169 26.88 5.22 5.10
N LEU A 170 25.92 4.54 5.72
CA LEU A 170 24.96 3.66 5.07
C LEU A 170 23.55 4.05 5.51
N ALA A 171 22.67 4.27 4.54
CA ALA A 171 21.26 4.58 4.79
C ALA A 171 20.35 3.66 3.99
N PHE A 172 19.26 3.21 4.59
CA PHE A 172 18.10 2.69 3.85
C PHE A 172 17.36 3.87 3.22
N TYR A 173 16.79 3.68 2.03
CA TYR A 173 15.86 4.64 1.45
C TYR A 173 14.64 3.98 0.83
N ALA A 174 13.55 4.75 0.77
CA ALA A 174 12.42 4.50 -0.09
C ALA A 174 12.15 5.74 -0.95
N VAL A 175 11.83 5.54 -2.23
CA VAL A 175 11.80 6.60 -3.23
C VAL A 175 10.70 6.38 -4.27
N THR A 176 10.09 7.47 -4.76
CA THR A 176 8.97 7.44 -5.72
C THR A 176 9.41 7.43 -7.19
N ARG A 177 10.46 6.67 -7.52
CA ARG A 177 10.99 6.51 -8.90
C ARG A 177 11.19 5.03 -9.25
N PRO A 178 11.26 4.65 -10.54
CA PRO A 178 11.67 3.30 -10.92
C PRO A 178 13.14 3.03 -10.54
N VAL A 179 13.55 1.77 -10.65
CA VAL A 179 14.95 1.33 -10.47
C VAL A 179 15.87 2.12 -11.40
N ARG A 180 16.98 2.61 -10.85
CA ARG A 180 18.06 3.30 -11.56
C ARG A 180 19.38 2.56 -11.44
N THR A 181 19.68 2.07 -10.23
CA THR A 181 20.94 1.37 -9.96
C THR A 181 20.62 0.12 -9.17
N PRO A 182 20.43 -1.02 -9.84
CA PRO A 182 20.07 -2.27 -9.16
C PRO A 182 21.21 -2.73 -8.26
N HIS A 183 20.86 -3.25 -7.10
CA HIS A 183 21.79 -3.85 -6.17
C HIS A 183 22.38 -5.13 -6.80
N PRO A 184 23.71 -5.23 -7.00
CA PRO A 184 24.31 -6.30 -7.80
C PRO A 184 24.07 -7.70 -7.20
N ASN A 185 24.09 -7.80 -5.86
CA ASN A 185 23.99 -9.09 -5.16
C ASN A 185 22.58 -9.44 -4.65
N LEU A 186 21.55 -8.65 -4.99
CA LEU A 186 20.16 -8.85 -4.49
C LEU A 186 19.13 -9.10 -5.58
N GLN A 187 19.52 -9.08 -6.85
CA GLN A 187 18.61 -9.36 -7.95
C GLN A 187 18.10 -10.80 -7.90
N GLY A 188 16.78 -10.98 -7.91
CA GLY A 188 16.14 -12.31 -7.93
C GLY A 188 16.27 -13.09 -6.62
N ARG A 189 16.60 -12.41 -5.51
CA ARG A 189 16.71 -13.02 -4.17
C ARG A 189 15.45 -12.92 -3.34
N GLU A 190 14.37 -12.43 -3.92
CA GLU A 190 13.05 -12.55 -3.33
C GLU A 190 12.72 -14.02 -3.06
N GLU A 191 12.16 -14.32 -1.89
CA GLU A 191 11.67 -15.66 -1.60
C GLU A 191 10.55 -16.05 -2.57
N ASP A 192 10.71 -17.20 -3.26
CA ASP A 192 9.64 -17.77 -4.09
C ASP A 192 8.49 -18.24 -3.19
N THR A 193 7.45 -17.42 -3.12
CA THR A 193 6.26 -17.67 -2.32
C THR A 193 5.02 -17.67 -3.21
N LYS A 194 4.34 -18.81 -3.26
CA LYS A 194 3.04 -18.96 -3.93
C LYS A 194 1.92 -18.81 -2.91
N SER A 195 0.82 -18.16 -3.28
CA SER A 195 -0.40 -18.21 -2.47
C SER A 195 -0.82 -19.67 -2.32
N ARG A 196 -1.05 -20.10 -1.08
CA ARG A 196 -1.55 -21.45 -0.75
C ARG A 196 -3.04 -21.44 -0.39
N LEU A 197 -3.67 -20.28 -0.52
CA LEU A 197 -5.05 -19.97 -0.15
C LEU A 197 -5.77 -19.36 -1.35
#